data_AF-A7H7B9-F1
#
_entry.id   AF-A7H7B9-F1
#
_cell.length_a   1.000
_cell.length_b   1.000
_cell.length_c   1.000
_cell.angle_alpha   90.00
_cell.angle_beta   90.00
_cell.angle_gamma   90.00
#
_symmetry.space_group_name_H-M   'P 1'
#
loop_
_entity.id
_entity.type
_entity.pdbx_description
1 polymer ?
#
loop_
_entity_poly.entity_id
_entity_poly.type
_entity_poly.pdbx_seq_one_letter_code
_entity_poly.pdbx_strand_id
1 'polypeptide(L)'
;MTSLSLRKLALAAALAVAVPSAALAMPCESERVPAPPRPTPAGWHHESARERELREIRRELRALEDERADFHARYAGRPGKIRKFERWYASRRAELEARRDALRYYAWR
;
A
#
# COMPACT_ATOMS: atom_id res chain seq x y z
N MET A 1 29.22 16.15 -17.40
CA MET A 1 27.79 15.79 -17.36
C MET A 1 27.46 15.43 -15.91
N THR A 2 27.19 16.42 -15.05
CA THR A 2 25.82 16.80 -14.62
C THR A 2 24.99 15.56 -14.27
N SER A 3 24.59 15.29 -13.03
CA SER A 3 23.71 16.16 -12.24
C SER A 3 23.37 15.53 -10.87
N LEU A 4 23.50 16.34 -9.81
CA LEU A 4 22.53 16.59 -8.72
C LEU A 4 21.81 15.39 -8.05
N SER A 5 22.00 15.23 -6.73
CA SER A 5 20.91 15.48 -5.75
C SER A 5 21.43 15.42 -4.31
N LEU A 6 22.26 16.38 -3.93
CA LEU A 6 22.44 16.79 -2.54
C LEU A 6 21.21 17.62 -2.13
N ARG A 7 20.12 16.95 -1.76
CA ARG A 7 18.92 17.57 -1.14
C ARG A 7 18.96 17.39 0.38
N LYS A 8 20.03 17.86 0.99
CA LYS A 8 20.10 18.14 2.43
C LYS A 8 20.60 19.56 2.55
N LEU A 9 19.96 20.35 3.42
CA LEU A 9 20.28 21.74 3.76
C LEU A 9 19.59 22.80 2.89
N ALA A 10 18.36 23.15 3.26
CA ALA A 10 17.84 24.50 3.07
C ALA A 10 16.59 24.69 3.95
N LEU A 11 16.77 25.19 5.17
CA LEU A 11 15.94 26.26 5.74
C LEU A 11 16.38 26.53 7.19
N ALA A 12 17.42 27.34 7.35
CA ALA A 12 17.84 27.88 8.63
C ALA A 12 18.50 29.23 8.38
N ALA A 13 17.71 30.26 8.06
CA ALA A 13 18.13 31.66 8.10
C ALA A 13 16.95 32.58 7.73
N ALA A 14 16.16 32.96 8.73
CA ALA A 14 15.33 34.18 8.66
C ALA A 14 14.88 34.57 10.08
N LEU A 15 15.83 34.91 10.94
CA LEU A 15 15.56 35.52 12.25
C LEU A 15 16.55 36.66 12.49
N ALA A 16 16.24 37.79 11.88
CA ALA A 16 16.60 39.15 12.27
C ALA A 16 15.88 40.02 11.24
N VAL A 17 14.90 40.84 11.58
CA VAL A 17 15.11 42.21 12.07
C VAL A 17 13.72 42.80 12.36
N ALA A 18 13.68 43.74 13.31
CA ALA A 18 12.64 44.75 13.58
C ALA A 18 11.58 44.40 14.63
N VAL A 19 11.92 44.74 15.88
CA VAL A 19 10.97 45.26 16.88
C VAL A 19 10.61 46.70 16.49
N PRO A 20 9.36 47.13 16.65
CA PRO A 20 9.13 48.22 17.59
C PRO A 20 7.94 47.96 18.53
N SER A 21 8.18 48.23 19.81
CA SER A 21 7.20 48.34 20.88
C SER A 21 6.18 49.44 20.60
N ALA A 22 4.88 49.18 20.86
CA ALA A 22 4.00 50.07 21.65
C ALA A 22 2.53 49.57 21.69
N ALA A 23 2.07 49.34 22.92
CA ALA A 23 0.78 49.76 23.46
C ALA A 23 -0.53 49.23 22.83
N LEU A 24 -1.19 48.28 23.50
CA LEU A 24 -2.45 48.48 24.27
C LEU A 24 -3.17 47.15 24.54
N ALA A 25 -3.77 47.07 25.75
CA ALA A 25 -4.89 46.20 26.15
C ALA A 25 -4.61 44.74 26.59
N MET A 26 -4.47 44.59 27.92
CA MET A 26 -5.13 43.64 28.84
C MET A 26 -5.12 42.11 28.59
N PRO A 27 -5.05 41.30 29.68
CA PRO A 27 -4.60 39.92 29.63
C PRO A 27 -5.73 38.96 29.28
N CYS A 28 -5.55 38.17 28.23
CA CYS A 28 -6.28 36.91 28.08
C CYS A 28 -5.29 35.78 28.24
N GLU A 29 -5.10 35.33 29.48
CA GLU A 29 -4.69 33.96 29.73
C GLU A 29 -5.78 33.06 29.13
N SER A 30 -5.51 32.55 27.93
CA SER A 30 -6.12 31.30 27.47
C SER A 30 -4.99 30.31 27.39
N GLU A 31 -4.81 29.57 28.48
CA GLU A 31 -4.16 28.27 28.46
C GLU A 31 -4.73 27.48 27.27
N ARG A 32 -4.00 27.46 26.16
CA ARG A 32 -4.31 26.56 25.06
C ARG A 32 -3.95 25.17 25.52
N VAL A 33 -4.88 24.54 26.22
CA VAL A 33 -4.93 23.08 26.35
C VAL A 33 -4.76 22.53 24.93
N PRO A 34 -3.71 21.72 24.64
CA PRO A 34 -3.61 21.10 23.33
C PRO A 34 -4.84 20.22 23.16
N ALA A 35 -5.67 20.55 22.17
CA ALA A 35 -6.81 19.72 21.80
C ALA A 35 -6.31 18.29 21.57
N PRO A 36 -6.99 17.26 22.10
CA PRO A 36 -6.58 15.88 21.86
C PRO A 36 -6.51 15.63 20.35
N PRO A 37 -5.48 14.90 19.85
CA PRO A 37 -5.36 14.61 18.44
C PRO A 37 -6.68 13.99 17.96
N ARG A 38 -7.31 14.61 16.96
CA ARG A 38 -8.47 14.01 16.29
C ARG A 38 -8.03 12.64 15.77
N PRO A 39 -8.79 11.56 16.00
CA PRO A 39 -8.46 10.27 15.44
C PRO A 39 -8.46 10.42 13.91
N THR A 40 -7.28 10.32 13.30
CA THR A 40 -7.19 10.13 11.86
C THR A 40 -7.87 8.80 11.53
N PRO A 41 -8.68 8.72 10.46
CA PRO A 41 -9.33 7.49 10.05
C PRO A 41 -8.28 6.57 9.40
N ALA A 42 -7.37 6.02 10.21
CA ALA A 42 -6.33 5.12 9.77
C ALA A 42 -6.90 3.92 8.99
N GLY A 43 -8.14 3.51 9.28
CA GLY A 43 -8.83 2.40 8.60
C GLY A 43 -9.09 2.59 7.10
N TRP A 44 -9.32 3.83 6.61
CA TRP A 44 -9.68 4.06 5.18
C TRP A 44 -8.53 3.74 4.22
N HIS A 45 -7.30 4.02 4.63
CA HIS A 45 -6.11 3.72 3.81
C HIS A 45 -5.80 2.22 3.78
N HIS A 46 -6.09 1.49 4.87
CA HIS A 46 -5.91 0.05 4.91
C HIS A 46 -6.93 -0.70 4.05
N GLU A 47 -8.19 -0.26 4.06
CA GLU A 47 -9.25 -0.89 3.27
C GLU A 47 -9.03 -0.72 1.75
N SER A 48 -8.63 0.48 1.32
CA SER A 48 -8.33 0.75 -0.09
C SER A 48 -7.07 0.03 -0.60
N ALA A 49 -6.03 -0.13 0.24
CA ALA A 49 -4.86 -0.95 -0.09
C ALA A 49 -5.21 -2.44 -0.19
N ARG A 50 -6.02 -2.95 0.74
CA ARG A 50 -6.50 -4.33 0.75
C ARG A 50 -7.33 -4.66 -0.48
N GLU A 51 -8.25 -3.79 -0.88
CA GLU A 51 -9.08 -4.00 -2.06
C GLU A 51 -8.24 -4.04 -3.34
N ARG A 52 -7.18 -3.22 -3.41
CA ARG A 52 -6.22 -3.27 -4.51
C ARG A 52 -5.51 -4.62 -4.58
N GLU A 53 -5.04 -5.15 -3.44
CA GLU A 53 -4.40 -6.47 -3.41
C GLU A 53 -5.36 -7.61 -3.77
N LEU A 54 -6.59 -7.58 -3.26
CA LEU A 54 -7.61 -8.57 -3.62
C LEU A 54 -7.93 -8.54 -5.13
N ARG A 55 -7.94 -7.35 -5.73
CA ARG A 55 -8.12 -7.21 -7.18
C ARG A 55 -6.96 -7.83 -7.95
N GLU A 56 -5.73 -7.62 -7.51
CA GLU A 56 -4.55 -8.21 -8.16
C GLU A 56 -4.56 -9.74 -8.04
N ILE A 57 -4.86 -10.29 -6.87
CA ILE A 57 -4.93 -11.76 -6.70
C ILE A 57 -6.03 -12.36 -7.57
N ARG A 58 -7.19 -11.70 -7.70
CA ARG A 58 -8.26 -12.15 -8.61
C ARG A 58 -7.80 -12.14 -10.07
N ARG A 59 -7.02 -11.13 -10.46
CA ARG A 59 -6.45 -11.04 -11.80
C ARG A 59 -5.44 -12.17 -12.04
N GLU A 60 -4.53 -12.40 -11.10
CA GLU A 60 -3.54 -13.49 -11.20
C GLU A 60 -4.21 -14.87 -11.28
N LEU A 61 -5.25 -15.12 -10.48
CA LEU A 61 -6.00 -16.37 -10.53
C LEU A 61 -6.65 -16.60 -11.91
N ARG A 62 -7.23 -15.55 -12.51
CA ARG A 62 -7.80 -15.64 -13.86
C ARG A 62 -6.73 -15.95 -14.90
N ALA A 63 -5.62 -15.22 -14.87
CA ALA A 63 -4.50 -15.44 -15.78
C ALA A 63 -3.94 -16.87 -15.65
N LEU A 64 -3.92 -17.43 -14.44
CA LEU A 64 -3.48 -18.81 -14.19
C LEU A 64 -4.46 -19.85 -14.79
N GLU A 65 -5.78 -19.56 -14.78
CA GLU A 65 -6.76 -20.42 -15.44
C GLU A 65 -6.65 -20.35 -16.97
N ASP A 66 -6.44 -19.15 -17.52
CA ASP A 66 -6.19 -18.96 -18.95
C ASP A 66 -4.91 -19.69 -19.39
N GLU A 67 -3.82 -19.56 -18.62
CA GLU A 67 -2.57 -20.27 -18.88
C GLU A 67 -2.76 -21.79 -18.83
N ARG A 68 -3.59 -22.29 -17.92
CA ARG A 68 -3.94 -23.71 -17.86
C ARG A 68 -4.69 -24.15 -19.12
N ALA A 69 -5.69 -23.39 -19.56
CA ALA A 69 -6.43 -23.70 -20.78
C ALA A 69 -5.49 -23.74 -22.00
N ASP A 70 -4.64 -22.73 -22.15
CA ASP A 70 -3.65 -22.63 -23.23
C ASP A 70 -2.64 -23.77 -23.20
N PHE A 71 -2.16 -24.14 -22.00
CA PHE A 71 -1.21 -25.23 -21.84
C PHE A 71 -1.83 -26.57 -22.23
N HIS A 72 -3.07 -26.83 -21.82
CA HIS A 72 -3.81 -28.03 -22.20
C HIS A 72 -4.07 -28.06 -23.71
N ALA A 73 -4.46 -26.95 -24.32
CA ALA A 73 -4.65 -26.86 -25.76
C ALA A 73 -3.35 -27.16 -26.52
N ARG A 74 -2.22 -26.60 -26.08
CA ARG A 74 -0.90 -26.78 -26.72
C ARG A 74 -0.31 -28.18 -26.52
N TYR A 75 -0.61 -28.84 -25.40
CA TYR A 75 0.04 -30.09 -24.99
C TYR A 75 -0.93 -31.26 -24.79
N ALA A 76 -2.14 -31.21 -25.32
CA ALA A 76 -3.18 -32.24 -25.17
C ALA A 76 -2.68 -33.69 -25.41
N GLY A 77 -1.77 -33.89 -26.38
CA GLY A 77 -1.17 -35.20 -26.67
C GLY A 77 0.05 -35.59 -25.81
N ARG A 78 0.40 -34.82 -24.77
CA ARG A 78 1.63 -35.00 -23.98
C ARG A 78 1.32 -35.11 -22.47
N PRO A 79 0.79 -36.25 -21.99
CA PRO A 79 0.33 -36.40 -20.60
C PRO A 79 1.45 -36.24 -19.56
N GLY A 80 2.71 -36.53 -19.90
CA GLY A 80 3.84 -36.26 -19.02
C GLY A 80 4.07 -34.76 -18.75
N LYS A 81 3.92 -33.92 -19.78
CA LYS A 81 4.05 -32.46 -19.66
C LYS A 81 2.86 -31.87 -18.89
N ILE A 82 1.65 -32.35 -19.19
CA ILE A 82 0.42 -31.96 -18.47
C ILE A 82 0.56 -32.26 -16.98
N ARG A 83 0.97 -33.47 -16.58
CA ARG A 83 1.15 -33.81 -15.15
C ARG A 83 2.16 -32.92 -14.44
N LYS A 84 3.28 -32.57 -15.11
CA LYS A 84 4.27 -31.66 -14.52
C LYS A 84 3.68 -30.26 -14.33
N PHE A 85 2.96 -29.76 -15.33
CA PHE A 85 2.30 -28.47 -15.28
C PHE A 85 1.21 -28.43 -14.20
N GLU A 86 0.32 -29.43 -14.14
CA GLU A 86 -0.77 -29.47 -13.15
C GLU A 86 -0.26 -29.44 -11.70
N ARG A 87 0.90 -30.06 -11.42
CA ARG A 87 1.53 -29.96 -10.09
C ARG A 87 1.98 -28.54 -9.76
N TRP A 88 2.59 -27.86 -10.73
CA TRP A 88 2.97 -26.46 -10.57
C TRP A 88 1.74 -25.55 -10.43
N TYR A 89 0.74 -25.74 -11.29
CA TYR A 89 -0.54 -25.01 -11.27
C TYR A 89 -1.22 -25.13 -9.91
N ALA A 90 -1.31 -26.34 -9.36
CA ALA A 90 -1.91 -26.58 -8.06
C ALA A 90 -1.17 -25.83 -6.94
N SER A 91 0.16 -25.86 -6.96
CA SER A 91 0.97 -25.12 -5.99
C SER A 91 0.76 -23.60 -6.11
N ARG A 92 0.78 -23.07 -7.33
CA ARG A 92 0.62 -21.62 -7.58
C ARG A 92 -0.78 -21.14 -7.21
N ARG A 93 -1.81 -21.93 -7.53
CA ARG A 93 -3.19 -21.65 -7.14
C ARG A 93 -3.35 -21.62 -5.62
N ALA A 94 -2.80 -22.61 -4.92
CA ALA A 94 -2.87 -22.68 -3.45
C ALA A 94 -2.18 -21.47 -2.79
N GLU A 95 -1.05 -21.00 -3.32
CA GLU A 95 -0.36 -19.79 -2.85
C GLU A 95 -1.25 -18.54 -2.96
N LEU A 96 -1.90 -18.36 -4.12
CA LEU A 96 -2.81 -17.23 -4.37
C LEU A 96 -4.06 -17.28 -3.50
N GLU A 97 -4.64 -18.47 -3.32
CA GLU A 97 -5.78 -18.69 -2.44
C GLU A 97 -5.42 -18.41 -0.98
N ALA A 98 -4.26 -18.89 -0.51
CA ALA A 98 -3.76 -18.60 0.84
C ALA A 98 -3.54 -17.10 1.07
N ARG A 99 -2.96 -16.40 0.09
CA ARG A 99 -2.76 -14.94 0.16
C ARG A 99 -4.10 -14.20 0.21
N ARG A 100 -5.09 -14.62 -0.59
CA ARG A 100 -6.45 -14.07 -0.57
C ARG A 100 -7.10 -14.25 0.80
N ASP A 101 -6.97 -15.44 1.37
CA ASP A 101 -7.61 -15.79 2.63
C ASP A 101 -6.91 -15.09 3.82
N ALA A 102 -5.59 -14.89 3.76
CA ALA A 102 -4.87 -14.04 4.70
C ALA A 102 -5.43 -12.61 4.70
N LEU A 103 -5.62 -11.99 3.53
CA LEU A 103 -6.23 -10.67 3.40
C LEU A 103 -7.69 -10.61 3.87
N ARG A 104 -8.40 -11.74 3.90
CA ARG A 104 -9.73 -11.83 4.51
C ARG A 104 -9.64 -11.87 6.03
N TYR A 105 -8.72 -12.67 6.57
CA TYR A 105 -8.56 -12.84 8.00
C TYR A 105 -8.06 -11.56 8.71
N TYR A 106 -7.13 -10.82 8.11
CA TYR A 106 -6.65 -9.53 8.64
C TYR A 106 -7.73 -8.43 8.71
N ALA A 107 -8.91 -8.64 8.13
CA ALA A 107 -10.01 -7.67 8.20
C ALA A 107 -10.90 -7.81 9.44
N TRP A 108 -10.70 -8.88 10.23
CA TRP A 108 -11.53 -9.20 11.39
C TRP A 108 -10.77 -9.12 12.73
N ARG A 109 -9.52 -8.65 12.72
CA ARG A 109 -8.75 -8.29 13.92
C ARG A 109 -8.47 -6.80 13.91
#